data_AF-J3M456-F1
#
_entry.id   AF-J3M456-F1
#
_cell.length_a   1.000
_cell.length_b   1.000
_cell.length_c   1.000
_cell.angle_alpha   90.00
_cell.angle_beta   90.00
_cell.angle_gamma   90.00
#
_symmetry.space_group_name_H-M   'P 1'
#
loop_
_entity.id
_entity.type
_entity.pdbx_description
1 polymer ?
#
loop_
_entity_poly.entity_id
_entity_poly.type
_entity_poly.pdbx_seq_one_letter_code
_entity_poly.pdbx_strand_id
1 'polypeptide(L)'
;MVSVNDDCRDLHFRKAEFDPEDCPPDCPKPCEKVCPADAISLQSVIIEAKHARSDPSCAKLEGGVITERCYGCGRCLSVCPYDRIRAMPYVRDPTMTAELLKRSDVDAIEIHTTGKETDMFNTLWSSLGESINNVKLIAISLPNVGDSTVNFMNAIYRTMQSNLQGYNLWQLDGRPMSGDIGRGATRETVSFAVHLSSISNRPPGFYQLAGGTNPHTVDCLKKAGLFQSTTFPGAATSGMINCQHAFIGGIAYGGYARKIVGRVLRKIPAQFGHARIEDHSDYLLEALHEALSLVGPVKGYPTLPSL
;
A
#
# COMPACT_ATOMS: atom_id res chain seq x y z
N MET A 1 -8.29 -5.03 -7.18
CA MET A 1 -7.03 -5.68 -6.76
C MET A 1 -7.16 -6.08 -5.30
N VAL A 2 -6.70 -7.26 -4.93
CA VAL A 2 -6.55 -7.70 -3.52
C VAL A 2 -5.07 -7.84 -3.19
N SER A 3 -4.69 -7.59 -1.93
CA SER A 3 -3.32 -7.76 -1.45
C SER A 3 -3.29 -8.80 -0.31
N VAL A 4 -2.32 -9.71 -0.36
CA VAL A 4 -2.09 -10.79 0.61
C VAL A 4 -0.61 -10.93 0.94
N ASN A 5 -0.32 -11.63 2.03
CA ASN A 5 1.03 -11.93 2.51
C ASN A 5 1.22 -13.43 2.71
N ASP A 6 2.43 -13.92 2.43
CA ASP A 6 2.80 -15.31 2.69
C ASP A 6 3.17 -15.60 4.15
N ASP A 7 3.55 -14.58 4.93
CA ASP A 7 3.91 -14.72 6.34
C ASP A 7 3.47 -13.55 7.24
N CYS A 8 3.56 -13.73 8.56
CA CYS A 8 3.16 -12.73 9.56
C CYS A 8 4.22 -11.64 9.85
N ARG A 9 5.38 -11.70 9.20
CA ARG A 9 6.48 -10.74 9.42
C ARG A 9 6.35 -9.50 8.55
N ASP A 10 5.45 -9.55 7.57
CA ASP A 10 5.20 -8.42 6.69
C ASP A 10 4.58 -7.22 7.42
N LEU A 11 5.30 -6.09 7.36
CA LEU A 11 4.90 -4.83 7.96
C LEU A 11 3.73 -4.17 7.22
N HIS A 12 3.38 -4.62 6.02
CA HIS A 12 2.17 -4.23 5.28
C HIS A 12 0.89 -4.77 5.89
N PHE A 13 0.97 -5.92 6.57
CA PHE A 13 -0.18 -6.63 7.13
C PHE A 13 -0.17 -6.53 8.64
N ARG A 14 -0.40 -5.32 9.12
CA ARG A 14 -0.56 -5.03 10.54
C ARG A 14 -1.66 -4.02 10.77
N LYS A 15 -2.22 -3.99 11.98
CA LYS A 15 -3.18 -2.98 12.42
C LYS A 15 -2.74 -2.40 13.75
N ALA A 16 -3.12 -1.15 13.99
CA ALA A 16 -3.01 -0.59 15.33
C ALA A 16 -3.97 -1.33 16.27
N GLU A 17 -3.53 -1.59 17.49
CA GLU A 17 -4.34 -2.15 18.56
C GLU A 17 -3.95 -1.47 19.87
N PHE A 18 -4.94 -1.11 20.68
CA PHE A 18 -4.77 -0.66 22.05
C PHE A 18 -6.09 -0.83 22.80
N ASP A 19 -6.01 -0.92 24.12
CA ASP A 19 -7.18 -0.88 24.99
C ASP A 19 -7.50 0.60 25.32
N PRO A 20 -8.71 1.12 24.99
CA PRO A 20 -9.09 2.48 25.37
C PRO A 20 -9.08 2.70 26.89
N GLU A 21 -9.21 1.65 27.69
CA GLU A 21 -9.14 1.67 29.16
C GLU A 21 -7.75 2.03 29.69
N ASP A 22 -6.71 1.65 28.95
CA ASP A 22 -5.32 1.93 29.30
C ASP A 22 -4.91 3.38 28.98
N CYS A 23 -5.79 4.14 28.32
CA CYS A 23 -5.56 5.54 27.96
C CYS A 23 -6.02 6.47 29.09
N PRO A 24 -5.17 7.42 29.53
CA PRO A 24 -5.58 8.34 30.57
C PRO A 24 -6.69 9.27 30.10
N PRO A 25 -7.62 9.70 30.98
CA PRO A 25 -8.83 10.42 30.56
C PRO A 25 -8.55 11.81 29.94
N ASP A 26 -7.43 12.41 30.33
CA ASP A 26 -6.91 13.70 29.87
C ASP A 26 -5.99 13.56 28.64
N CYS A 27 -5.91 12.38 28.03
CA CYS A 27 -5.07 12.14 26.85
C CYS A 27 -5.39 13.15 25.72
N PRO A 28 -4.38 13.82 25.13
CA PRO A 28 -4.58 14.80 24.05
C PRO A 28 -4.96 14.17 22.69
N LYS A 29 -5.04 12.83 22.63
CA LYS A 29 -5.40 11.98 21.48
C LYS A 29 -4.64 12.31 20.19
N PRO A 30 -3.30 12.42 20.21
CA PRO A 30 -2.53 12.72 19.00
C PRO A 30 -2.64 11.61 17.95
N CYS A 31 -2.84 10.36 18.38
CA CYS A 31 -3.03 9.20 17.52
C CYS A 31 -4.27 9.32 16.61
N GLU A 32 -5.37 9.88 17.13
CA GLU A 32 -6.60 10.15 16.37
C GLU A 32 -6.33 11.22 15.31
N LYS A 33 -5.72 12.35 15.69
CA LYS A 33 -5.43 13.48 14.79
C LYS A 33 -4.47 13.13 13.65
N VAL A 34 -3.49 12.26 13.88
CA VAL A 34 -2.50 11.89 12.86
C VAL A 34 -3.00 10.78 11.93
N CYS A 35 -4.09 10.09 12.28
CA CYS A 35 -4.59 8.94 11.55
C CYS A 35 -5.17 9.37 10.19
N PRO A 36 -4.54 9.02 9.06
CA PRO A 36 -4.97 9.51 7.74
C PRO A 36 -6.25 8.84 7.23
N ALA A 37 -6.78 7.84 7.94
CA ALA A 37 -7.97 7.08 7.57
C ALA A 37 -9.09 7.20 8.62
N ASP A 38 -8.96 8.11 9.59
CA ASP A 38 -9.92 8.30 10.68
C ASP A 38 -10.33 6.96 11.33
N ALA A 39 -9.31 6.12 11.54
CA ALA A 39 -9.44 4.74 12.01
C ALA A 39 -9.29 4.61 13.52
N ILE A 40 -9.21 5.73 14.25
CA ILE A 40 -9.18 5.77 15.71
C ILE A 40 -10.28 6.73 16.13
N SER A 41 -11.16 6.30 17.04
CA SER A 41 -12.23 7.13 17.58
C SER A 41 -12.27 6.92 19.09
N LEU A 42 -11.99 7.98 19.85
CA LEU A 42 -11.96 7.93 21.31
C LEU A 42 -12.88 8.98 21.93
N GLN A 43 -13.95 8.53 22.57
CA GLN A 43 -14.93 9.40 23.23
C GLN A 43 -14.70 9.40 24.73
N SER A 44 -14.76 10.58 25.34
CA SER A 44 -14.67 10.72 26.80
C SER A 44 -16.06 10.57 27.39
N VAL A 45 -16.24 9.58 28.25
CA VAL A 45 -17.51 9.27 28.92
C VAL A 45 -17.37 9.57 30.41
N ILE A 46 -18.32 10.33 30.96
CA ILE A 46 -18.38 10.63 32.40
C ILE A 46 -19.15 9.49 33.07
N ILE A 47 -18.52 8.78 34.00
CA ILE A 47 -19.20 7.81 34.85
C ILE A 47 -19.84 8.57 36.01
N GLU A 48 -21.17 8.64 36.04
CA GLU A 48 -21.90 9.08 37.23
C GLU A 48 -21.75 8.01 38.32
N ALA A 49 -20.83 8.25 39.26
CA ALA A 49 -20.66 7.38 40.41
C ALA A 49 -21.89 7.47 41.33
N LYS A 50 -22.81 6.51 41.19
CA LYS A 50 -23.81 6.24 42.23
C LYS A 50 -23.10 5.57 43.41
N HIS A 51 -22.68 6.42 44.36
CA HIS A 51 -22.25 6.15 45.74
C HIS A 51 -20.78 6.47 46.05
N ALA A 52 -20.66 7.30 47.08
CA ALA A 52 -19.50 7.58 47.95
C ALA A 52 -18.44 8.58 47.46
N ARG A 53 -18.60 9.81 47.99
CA ARG A 53 -17.59 10.73 48.54
C ARG A 53 -16.20 10.73 47.89
N SER A 54 -15.90 11.90 47.30
CA SER A 54 -14.57 12.49 47.13
C SER A 54 -13.56 11.78 46.24
N ASP A 55 -13.95 11.48 45.00
CA ASP A 55 -13.00 11.44 43.89
C ASP A 55 -13.56 12.26 42.72
N PRO A 56 -12.76 13.11 42.06
CA PRO A 56 -13.21 13.85 40.89
C PRO A 56 -13.55 12.82 39.80
N SER A 57 -14.75 12.94 39.23
CA SER A 57 -15.30 12.14 38.13
C SER A 57 -14.23 11.34 37.35
N CYS A 58 -14.19 10.03 37.52
CA CYS A 58 -13.37 9.14 36.72
C CYS A 58 -13.94 9.14 35.29
N ALA A 59 -13.52 10.10 34.49
CA ALA A 59 -13.81 10.10 33.06
C ALA A 59 -13.08 8.90 32.46
N LYS A 60 -13.73 8.16 31.57
CA LYS A 60 -13.13 7.00 30.89
C LYS A 60 -13.14 7.26 29.40
N LEU A 61 -12.17 6.70 28.69
CA LEU A 61 -12.17 6.72 27.24
C LEU A 61 -12.84 5.45 26.72
N GLU A 62 -13.79 5.60 25.81
CA GLU A 62 -14.42 4.49 25.09
C GLU A 62 -14.13 4.59 23.59
N GLY A 63 -14.23 3.46 22.89
CA GLY A 63 -13.98 3.36 21.45
C GLY A 63 -12.72 2.55 21.15
N GLY A 64 -11.89 3.02 20.22
CA GLY A 64 -10.66 2.34 19.83
C GLY A 64 -10.37 2.41 18.34
N VAL A 65 -9.72 1.36 17.83
CA VAL A 65 -9.35 1.26 16.42
C VAL A 65 -10.49 0.67 15.60
N ILE A 66 -10.89 1.38 14.54
CA ILE A 66 -11.82 0.89 13.52
C ILE A 66 -11.02 0.06 12.51
N THR A 67 -11.04 -1.25 12.71
CA THR A 67 -10.23 -2.24 11.98
C THR A 67 -10.35 -2.10 10.47
N GLU A 68 -11.54 -1.84 9.94
CA GLU A 68 -11.85 -1.76 8.50
C GLU A 68 -11.17 -0.55 7.85
N ARG A 69 -10.92 0.52 8.62
CA ARG A 69 -10.27 1.75 8.15
C ARG A 69 -8.75 1.73 8.40
N CYS A 70 -8.32 0.99 9.41
CA CYS A 70 -6.91 0.90 9.78
C CYS A 70 -6.13 0.07 8.76
N TYR A 71 -5.35 0.75 7.92
CA TYR A 71 -4.48 0.11 6.92
C TYR A 71 -3.04 -0.11 7.42
N GLY A 72 -2.77 0.05 8.73
CA GLY A 72 -1.46 -0.32 9.29
C GLY A 72 -0.33 0.69 9.05
N CYS A 73 -0.64 1.95 8.75
CA CYS A 73 0.37 2.97 8.39
C CYS A 73 1.42 3.27 9.47
N GLY A 74 1.11 2.96 10.72
CA GLY A 74 1.99 3.12 11.87
C GLY A 74 2.17 4.53 12.41
N ARG A 75 1.54 5.56 11.82
CA ARG A 75 1.71 6.96 12.28
C ARG A 75 1.25 7.20 13.71
N CYS A 76 0.25 6.46 14.18
CA CYS A 76 -0.25 6.55 15.54
C CYS A 76 0.75 6.03 16.58
N LEU A 77 1.60 5.06 16.22
CA LEU A 77 2.56 4.44 17.14
C LEU A 77 3.59 5.48 17.60
N SER A 78 4.20 6.20 16.67
CA SER A 78 5.28 7.16 16.97
C SER A 78 4.83 8.43 17.71
N VAL A 79 3.53 8.71 17.75
CA VAL A 79 2.99 9.93 18.39
C VAL A 79 2.29 9.66 19.72
N CYS A 80 2.13 8.39 20.11
CA CYS A 80 1.49 8.05 21.38
C CYS A 80 2.43 8.40 22.54
N PRO A 81 2.10 9.37 23.42
CA PRO A 81 3.00 9.78 24.49
C PRO A 81 3.11 8.73 25.62
N TYR A 82 2.22 7.74 25.64
CA TYR A 82 2.14 6.69 26.65
C TYR A 82 2.56 5.30 26.12
N ASP A 83 2.96 5.21 24.85
CA ASP A 83 3.38 3.96 24.20
C ASP A 83 2.36 2.79 24.35
N ARG A 84 1.06 3.11 24.29
CA ARG A 84 -0.03 2.13 24.46
C ARG A 84 -0.46 1.44 23.17
N ILE A 85 -0.01 1.94 22.01
CA ILE A 85 -0.47 1.47 20.71
C ILE A 85 0.51 0.44 20.15
N ARG A 86 0.04 -0.78 19.97
CA ARG A 86 0.80 -1.88 19.36
C ARG A 86 0.46 -2.02 17.89
N ALA A 87 1.41 -2.52 17.12
CA ALA A 87 1.18 -2.99 15.76
C ALA A 87 0.96 -4.50 15.78
N MET A 88 -0.28 -4.93 15.57
CA MET A 88 -0.65 -6.34 15.54
C MET A 88 -0.56 -6.88 14.10
N PRO A 89 0.39 -7.78 13.81
CA PRO A 89 0.48 -8.41 12.50
C PRO A 89 -0.69 -9.36 12.28
N TYR A 90 -1.06 -9.58 11.01
CA TYR A 90 -2.04 -10.59 10.62
C TYR A 90 -1.65 -11.23 9.29
N VAL A 91 -2.14 -12.43 9.03
CA VAL A 91 -2.00 -13.11 7.73
C VAL A 91 -3.38 -13.21 7.10
N ARG A 92 -3.47 -12.92 5.81
CA ARG A 92 -4.71 -13.12 5.07
C ARG A 92 -5.00 -14.60 4.93
N ASP A 93 -6.24 -14.99 5.21
CA ASP A 93 -6.66 -16.37 5.04
C ASP A 93 -6.62 -16.77 3.54
N PRO A 94 -5.84 -17.79 3.17
CA PRO A 94 -5.72 -18.22 1.77
C PRO A 94 -7.03 -18.75 1.17
N THR A 95 -7.86 -19.42 1.96
CA THR A 95 -9.14 -20.00 1.52
C THR A 95 -10.13 -18.89 1.19
N MET A 96 -10.31 -17.92 2.09
CA MET A 96 -11.16 -16.75 1.84
C MET A 96 -10.63 -15.91 0.67
N THR A 97 -9.31 -15.84 0.50
CA THR A 97 -8.71 -15.16 -0.66
C THR A 97 -9.04 -15.90 -1.95
N ALA A 98 -8.88 -17.22 -1.99
CA ALA A 98 -9.21 -18.02 -3.18
C ALA A 98 -10.68 -17.88 -3.57
N GLU A 99 -11.61 -17.89 -2.60
CA GLU A 99 -13.03 -17.63 -2.85
C GLU A 99 -13.28 -16.21 -3.37
N LEU A 100 -12.53 -15.22 -2.87
CA LEU A 100 -12.60 -13.86 -3.38
C LEU A 100 -12.10 -13.77 -4.84
N LEU A 101 -11.02 -14.46 -5.19
CA LEU A 101 -10.48 -14.47 -6.56
C LEU A 101 -11.39 -15.16 -7.56
N LYS A 102 -12.26 -16.08 -7.13
CA LYS A 102 -13.29 -16.70 -7.99
C LYS A 102 -14.39 -15.72 -8.38
N ARG A 103 -14.52 -14.59 -7.67
CA ARG A 103 -15.47 -13.54 -8.02
C ARG A 103 -14.93 -12.69 -9.16
N SER A 104 -15.83 -12.23 -10.04
CA SER A 104 -15.48 -11.43 -11.22
C SER A 104 -15.17 -9.95 -10.94
N ASP A 105 -15.06 -9.55 -9.67
CA ASP A 105 -14.79 -8.16 -9.25
C ASP A 105 -13.32 -7.91 -8.85
N VAL A 106 -12.46 -8.93 -8.92
CA VAL A 106 -11.02 -8.82 -8.64
C VAL A 106 -10.19 -9.11 -9.88
N ASP A 107 -9.68 -8.06 -10.52
CA ASP A 107 -8.84 -8.18 -11.71
C ASP A 107 -7.36 -8.45 -11.43
N ALA A 108 -6.90 -8.30 -10.17
CA ALA A 108 -5.49 -8.40 -9.84
C ALA A 108 -5.25 -8.84 -8.39
N ILE A 109 -4.16 -9.55 -8.16
CA ILE A 109 -3.65 -9.91 -6.83
C ILE A 109 -2.23 -9.37 -6.64
N GLU A 110 -1.95 -8.85 -5.46
CA GLU A 110 -0.61 -8.53 -4.96
C GLU A 110 -0.27 -9.52 -3.84
N ILE A 111 0.87 -10.20 -3.95
CA ILE A 111 1.40 -11.12 -2.95
C ILE A 111 2.69 -10.52 -2.40
N HIS A 112 2.69 -10.20 -1.11
CA HIS A 112 3.88 -9.78 -0.40
C HIS A 112 4.64 -10.98 0.14
N THR A 113 5.96 -10.90 0.03
CA THR A 113 6.89 -11.92 0.52
C THR A 113 8.15 -11.28 1.10
N THR A 114 8.80 -11.97 2.03
CA THR A 114 10.03 -11.48 2.69
C THR A 114 11.29 -11.58 1.84
N GLY A 115 11.22 -12.25 0.68
CA GLY A 115 12.36 -12.37 -0.23
C GLY A 115 13.41 -13.41 0.20
N LYS A 116 13.12 -14.23 1.22
CA LYS A 116 14.10 -15.17 1.81
C LYS A 116 13.79 -16.63 1.49
N GLU A 117 12.74 -17.17 2.11
CA GLU A 117 12.35 -18.58 2.01
C GLU A 117 11.12 -18.70 1.10
N THR A 118 11.08 -19.74 0.27
CA THR A 118 9.99 -19.95 -0.69
C THR A 118 8.86 -20.82 -0.14
N ASP A 119 9.03 -21.50 0.99
CA ASP A 119 8.08 -22.51 1.46
C ASP A 119 6.72 -21.90 1.84
N MET A 120 6.73 -20.74 2.48
CA MET A 120 5.51 -20.01 2.82
C MET A 120 4.81 -19.50 1.56
N PHE A 121 5.57 -18.95 0.60
CA PHE A 121 5.03 -18.56 -0.70
C PHE A 121 4.42 -19.76 -1.44
N ASN A 122 5.12 -20.89 -1.51
CA ASN A 122 4.66 -22.10 -2.18
C ASN A 122 3.39 -22.64 -1.53
N THR A 123 3.29 -22.58 -0.20
CA THR A 123 2.08 -22.95 0.55
C THR A 123 0.91 -22.05 0.18
N LEU A 124 1.10 -20.72 0.25
CA LEU A 124 0.07 -19.76 -0.14
C LEU A 124 -0.35 -19.96 -1.61
N TRP A 125 0.60 -20.05 -2.53
CA TRP A 125 0.36 -20.25 -3.96
C TRP A 125 -0.46 -21.51 -4.22
N SER A 126 -0.11 -22.62 -3.55
CA SER A 126 -0.85 -23.89 -3.65
C SER A 126 -2.28 -23.76 -3.12
N SER A 127 -2.48 -23.04 -2.01
CA SER A 127 -3.81 -22.78 -1.45
C SER A 127 -4.68 -21.90 -2.35
N LEU A 128 -4.08 -20.95 -3.08
CA LEU A 128 -4.81 -20.15 -4.07
C LEU A 128 -5.20 -21.02 -5.27
N GLY A 129 -4.34 -21.94 -5.69
CA GLY A 129 -4.65 -22.96 -6.71
C GLY A 129 -5.15 -22.35 -8.02
N GLU A 130 -6.20 -22.94 -8.59
CA GLU A 130 -6.78 -22.49 -9.87
C GLU A 130 -7.46 -21.12 -9.80
N SER A 131 -7.75 -20.60 -8.60
CA SER A 131 -8.40 -19.30 -8.45
C SER A 131 -7.55 -18.14 -9.02
N ILE A 132 -6.22 -18.34 -9.08
CA ILE A 132 -5.27 -17.43 -9.72
C ILE A 132 -5.57 -17.21 -11.22
N ASN A 133 -6.18 -18.17 -11.89
CA ASN A 133 -6.50 -18.04 -13.32
C ASN A 133 -7.60 -16.99 -13.59
N ASN A 134 -8.30 -16.51 -12.55
CA ASN A 134 -9.37 -15.52 -12.68
C ASN A 134 -8.87 -14.07 -12.66
N VAL A 135 -7.60 -13.83 -12.31
CA VAL A 135 -7.02 -12.48 -12.30
C VAL A 135 -6.24 -12.19 -13.57
N LYS A 136 -6.26 -10.93 -14.01
CA LYS A 136 -5.51 -10.44 -15.17
C LYS A 136 -4.05 -10.12 -14.84
N LEU A 137 -3.75 -9.83 -13.57
CA LEU A 137 -2.42 -9.43 -13.12
C LEU A 137 -2.08 -10.05 -11.76
N ILE A 138 -0.87 -10.59 -11.67
CA ILE A 138 -0.25 -11.06 -10.44
C ILE A 138 0.95 -10.19 -10.17
N ALA A 139 0.94 -9.54 -9.00
CA ALA A 139 2.05 -8.74 -8.54
C ALA A 139 2.75 -9.44 -7.36
N ILE A 140 4.07 -9.53 -7.42
CA ILE A 140 4.89 -10.04 -6.31
C ILE A 140 5.66 -8.86 -5.73
N SER A 141 5.33 -8.49 -4.49
CA SER A 141 5.99 -7.44 -3.72
C SER A 141 7.04 -8.07 -2.82
N LEU A 142 8.28 -7.59 -2.94
CA LEU A 142 9.41 -8.11 -2.17
C LEU A 142 10.42 -7.01 -1.85
N PRO A 143 11.15 -7.12 -0.71
CA PRO A 143 12.23 -6.22 -0.38
C PRO A 143 13.51 -6.57 -1.13
N ASN A 144 14.46 -5.63 -1.15
CA ASN A 144 15.83 -5.90 -1.58
C ASN A 144 16.57 -6.66 -0.47
N VAL A 145 16.83 -7.95 -0.67
CA VAL A 145 17.59 -8.79 0.27
C VAL A 145 19.07 -8.93 -0.13
N GLY A 146 19.54 -8.09 -1.06
CA GLY A 146 20.91 -8.13 -1.58
C GLY A 146 21.08 -9.18 -2.68
N ASP A 147 22.24 -9.82 -2.75
CA ASP A 147 22.67 -10.69 -3.85
C ASP A 147 21.73 -11.89 -4.10
N SER A 148 21.01 -12.34 -3.07
CA SER A 148 20.05 -13.44 -3.18
C SER A 148 18.72 -13.04 -3.84
N THR A 149 18.43 -11.75 -4.00
CA THR A 149 17.12 -11.26 -4.46
C THR A 149 16.72 -11.86 -5.80
N VAL A 150 17.61 -11.84 -6.80
CA VAL A 150 17.30 -12.38 -8.14
C VAL A 150 17.14 -13.89 -8.13
N ASN A 151 17.91 -14.60 -7.30
CA ASN A 151 17.75 -16.05 -7.14
C ASN A 151 16.38 -16.39 -6.55
N PHE A 152 15.95 -15.64 -5.53
CA PHE A 152 14.62 -15.76 -4.95
C PHE A 152 13.54 -15.47 -5.98
N MET A 153 13.61 -14.34 -6.71
CA MET A 153 12.64 -13.99 -7.75
C MET A 153 12.53 -15.09 -8.83
N ASN A 154 13.66 -15.67 -9.25
CA ASN A 154 13.65 -16.78 -10.20
C ASN A 154 13.01 -18.05 -9.63
N ALA A 155 13.23 -18.35 -8.34
CA ALA A 155 12.60 -19.49 -7.69
C ALA A 155 11.07 -19.32 -7.64
N ILE A 156 10.59 -18.14 -7.23
CA ILE A 156 9.18 -17.77 -7.23
C ILE A 156 8.58 -17.86 -8.63
N TYR A 157 9.27 -17.32 -9.64
CA TYR A 157 8.82 -17.40 -11.02
C TYR A 157 8.64 -18.85 -11.50
N ARG A 158 9.58 -19.76 -11.17
CA ARG A 158 9.46 -21.19 -11.51
C ARG A 158 8.25 -21.85 -10.87
N THR A 159 7.89 -21.46 -9.65
CA THR A 159 6.65 -21.93 -8.99
C THR A 159 5.41 -21.42 -9.75
N MET A 160 5.42 -20.17 -10.19
CA MET A 160 4.25 -19.52 -10.78
C MET A 160 4.04 -19.84 -12.26
N GLN A 161 5.10 -20.09 -13.01
CA GLN A 161 5.08 -20.06 -14.49
C GLN A 161 4.06 -21.02 -15.14
N SER A 162 3.72 -22.14 -14.50
CA SER A 162 2.74 -23.10 -15.02
C SER A 162 1.30 -22.58 -14.98
N ASN A 163 1.01 -21.64 -14.07
CA ASN A 163 -0.34 -21.12 -13.81
C ASN A 163 -0.45 -19.62 -14.11
N LEU A 164 0.60 -19.02 -14.66
CA LEU A 164 0.64 -17.61 -15.02
C LEU A 164 0.02 -17.39 -16.40
N GLN A 165 -1.29 -17.08 -16.45
CA GLN A 165 -1.99 -16.77 -17.70
C GLN A 165 -2.04 -15.26 -18.03
N GLY A 166 -1.83 -14.39 -17.04
CA GLY A 166 -1.93 -12.93 -17.16
C GLY A 166 -0.58 -12.20 -17.08
N TYR A 167 -0.65 -10.93 -16.69
CA TYR A 167 0.55 -10.11 -16.50
C TYR A 167 1.25 -10.44 -15.18
N ASN A 168 2.58 -10.58 -15.22
CA ASN A 168 3.43 -10.65 -14.04
C ASN A 168 4.07 -9.29 -13.74
N LEU A 169 3.94 -8.82 -12.51
CA LEU A 169 4.48 -7.56 -12.03
C LEU A 169 5.38 -7.79 -10.81
N TRP A 170 6.65 -7.43 -10.92
CA TRP A 170 7.57 -7.41 -9.78
C TRP A 170 7.55 -6.02 -9.14
N GLN A 171 6.98 -5.93 -7.93
CA GLN A 171 6.97 -4.71 -7.14
C GLN A 171 8.22 -4.65 -6.27
N LEU A 172 9.12 -3.73 -6.64
CA LEU A 172 10.40 -3.51 -5.98
C LEU A 172 10.16 -2.66 -4.73
N ASP A 173 9.79 -3.29 -3.63
CA ASP A 173 9.44 -2.63 -2.38
C ASP A 173 10.70 -2.20 -1.62
N GLY A 174 11.16 -0.98 -1.90
CA GLY A 174 12.47 -0.53 -1.41
C GLY A 174 12.46 -0.11 0.05
N ARG A 175 11.46 0.65 0.48
CA ARG A 175 11.40 1.23 1.83
C ARG A 175 10.17 0.70 2.58
N PRO A 176 10.36 -0.01 3.71
CA PRO A 176 9.25 -0.48 4.53
C PRO A 176 8.33 0.64 5.00
N MET A 177 7.05 0.31 5.22
CA MET A 177 6.07 1.27 5.73
C MET A 177 6.50 1.85 7.09
N SER A 178 6.79 3.15 7.07
CA SER A 178 7.20 3.93 8.25
C SER A 178 6.34 5.18 8.46
N GLY A 179 5.36 5.44 7.58
CA GLY A 179 4.53 6.65 7.61
C GLY A 179 5.22 7.92 7.06
N ASP A 180 6.55 7.92 6.97
CA ASP A 180 7.37 8.94 6.32
C ASP A 180 7.24 8.87 4.79
N ILE A 181 7.06 10.04 4.19
CA ILE A 181 6.83 10.26 2.75
C ILE A 181 7.69 11.42 2.22
N GLY A 182 8.74 11.80 2.97
CA GLY A 182 9.66 12.87 2.62
C GLY A 182 10.58 12.51 1.45
N ARG A 183 11.37 13.48 1.01
CA ARG A 183 12.29 13.36 -0.14
C ARG A 183 13.23 12.15 -0.03
N GLY A 184 13.74 11.89 1.18
CA GLY A 184 14.65 10.78 1.44
C GLY A 184 14.04 9.40 1.21
N ALA A 185 12.71 9.26 1.27
CA ALA A 185 12.03 7.97 1.20
C ALA A 185 12.16 7.26 -0.14
N THR A 186 12.48 7.96 -1.22
CA THR A 186 12.62 7.35 -2.56
C THR A 186 13.98 6.70 -2.79
N ARG A 187 14.95 6.88 -1.87
CA ARG A 187 16.35 6.46 -2.11
C ARG A 187 16.46 4.94 -2.20
N GLU A 188 15.82 4.24 -1.28
CA GLU A 188 15.91 2.79 -1.16
C GLU A 188 15.26 2.09 -2.36
N THR A 189 14.09 2.54 -2.80
CA THR A 189 13.40 1.98 -3.98
C THR A 189 14.16 2.23 -5.28
N VAL A 190 14.76 3.41 -5.45
CA VAL A 190 15.61 3.69 -6.63
C VAL A 190 16.90 2.88 -6.58
N SER A 191 17.53 2.75 -5.40
CA SER A 191 18.72 1.91 -5.22
C SER A 191 18.44 0.44 -5.54
N PHE A 192 17.26 -0.06 -5.18
CA PHE A 192 16.84 -1.41 -5.53
C PHE A 192 16.72 -1.59 -7.05
N ALA A 193 16.09 -0.64 -7.75
CA ALA A 193 16.06 -0.68 -9.21
C ALA A 193 17.46 -0.64 -9.84
N VAL A 194 18.36 0.22 -9.35
CA VAL A 194 19.75 0.26 -9.82
C VAL A 194 20.44 -1.09 -9.63
N HIS A 195 20.31 -1.69 -8.44
CA HIS A 195 20.86 -3.01 -8.16
C HIS A 195 20.36 -4.05 -9.17
N LEU A 196 19.04 -4.17 -9.36
CA LEU A 196 18.48 -5.11 -10.32
C LEU A 196 18.87 -4.80 -11.77
N SER A 197 19.08 -3.54 -12.14
CA SER A 197 19.46 -3.17 -13.52
C SER A 197 20.84 -3.69 -13.94
N SER A 198 21.69 -3.99 -12.97
CA SER A 198 23.02 -4.56 -13.21
C SER A 198 23.02 -6.08 -13.42
N ILE A 199 21.88 -6.76 -13.21
CA ILE A 199 21.78 -8.22 -13.24
C ILE A 199 21.06 -8.69 -14.51
N SER A 200 21.66 -9.65 -15.22
CA SER A 200 21.15 -10.15 -16.51
C SER A 200 20.15 -11.31 -16.39
N ASN A 201 20.30 -12.18 -15.38
CA ASN A 201 19.47 -13.39 -15.22
C ASN A 201 18.20 -13.17 -14.39
N ARG A 202 17.38 -12.18 -14.77
CA ARG A 202 16.18 -11.80 -14.02
C ARG A 202 14.94 -12.51 -14.59
N PRO A 203 13.95 -12.88 -13.76
CA PRO A 203 12.73 -13.49 -14.29
C PRO A 203 11.94 -12.49 -15.15
N PRO A 204 11.19 -12.96 -16.14
CA PRO A 204 10.38 -12.09 -16.99
C PRO A 204 9.22 -11.47 -16.20
N GLY A 205 8.74 -10.33 -16.70
CA GLY A 205 7.66 -9.55 -16.11
C GLY A 205 7.94 -8.06 -16.18
N PHE A 206 6.95 -7.27 -15.80
CA PHE A 206 7.11 -5.84 -15.61
C PHE A 206 7.74 -5.58 -14.24
N TYR A 207 8.54 -4.51 -14.14
CA TYR A 207 9.11 -4.07 -12.87
C TYR A 207 8.49 -2.73 -12.47
N GLN A 208 8.01 -2.61 -11.25
CA GLN A 208 7.43 -1.40 -10.72
C GLN A 208 8.11 -1.00 -9.42
N LEU A 209 8.48 0.27 -9.28
CA LEU A 209 8.93 0.79 -8.00
C LEU A 209 7.77 0.83 -7.00
N ALA A 210 8.01 0.31 -5.80
CA ALA A 210 7.13 0.42 -4.64
C ALA A 210 7.95 0.78 -3.39
N GLY A 211 7.29 1.10 -2.28
CA GLY A 211 7.96 1.47 -1.02
C GLY A 211 8.66 2.83 -1.07
N GLY A 212 8.14 3.82 -0.34
CA GLY A 212 8.79 5.14 -0.21
C GLY A 212 8.74 6.05 -1.46
N THR A 213 7.95 5.69 -2.47
CA THR A 213 7.74 6.47 -3.70
C THR A 213 7.00 7.78 -3.44
N ASN A 214 7.40 8.83 -4.14
CA ASN A 214 6.87 10.20 -4.01
C ASN A 214 7.16 11.00 -5.31
N PRO A 215 6.78 12.28 -5.44
CA PRO A 215 6.96 13.02 -6.70
C PRO A 215 8.41 13.14 -7.18
N HIS A 216 9.39 12.99 -6.28
CA HIS A 216 10.80 13.03 -6.65
C HIS A 216 11.31 11.71 -7.25
N THR A 217 10.55 10.62 -7.16
CA THR A 217 10.96 9.29 -7.64
C THR A 217 11.28 9.30 -9.13
N VAL A 218 10.49 10.02 -9.95
CA VAL A 218 10.72 10.14 -11.39
C VAL A 218 12.06 10.83 -11.68
N ASP A 219 12.36 11.94 -11.00
CA ASP A 219 13.63 12.64 -11.17
C ASP A 219 14.82 11.79 -10.73
N CYS A 220 14.66 11.00 -9.67
CA CYS A 220 15.69 10.06 -9.22
C CYS A 220 15.92 8.94 -10.25
N LEU A 221 14.86 8.38 -10.85
CA LEU A 221 14.99 7.40 -11.93
C LEU A 221 15.68 7.99 -13.16
N LYS A 222 15.35 9.23 -13.55
CA LYS A 222 16.00 9.93 -14.66
C LYS A 222 17.50 10.10 -14.41
N LYS A 223 17.88 10.54 -13.20
CA LYS A 223 19.28 10.67 -12.78
C LYS A 223 20.03 9.34 -12.77
N ALA A 224 19.33 8.25 -12.47
CA ALA A 224 19.89 6.90 -12.52
C ALA A 224 19.94 6.29 -13.94
N GLY A 225 19.41 6.98 -14.96
CA GLY A 225 19.33 6.44 -16.32
C GLY A 225 18.32 5.31 -16.50
N LEU A 226 17.42 5.10 -15.53
CA LEU A 226 16.44 4.00 -15.51
C LEU A 226 15.03 4.44 -15.91
N PHE A 227 14.84 5.72 -16.19
CA PHE A 227 13.56 6.26 -16.63
C PHE A 227 13.47 6.26 -18.16
N GLN A 228 12.54 5.51 -18.72
CA GLN A 228 12.14 5.64 -20.11
C GLN A 228 10.63 5.80 -20.19
N SER A 229 10.17 6.89 -20.82
CA SER A 229 8.75 7.11 -21.06
C SER A 229 8.32 6.29 -22.28
N THR A 230 7.45 5.31 -22.09
CA THR A 230 6.74 4.68 -23.19
C THR A 230 5.63 5.64 -23.63
N THR A 231 5.86 6.42 -24.68
CA THR A 231 4.75 7.06 -25.38
C THR A 231 3.90 5.96 -25.99
N PHE A 232 2.68 5.74 -25.51
CA PHE A 232 1.70 4.91 -26.18
C PHE A 232 1.05 5.74 -27.29
N PRO A 233 1.35 5.51 -28.58
CA PRO A 233 0.49 6.03 -29.64
C PRO A 233 -0.85 5.29 -29.54
N GLY A 234 -1.94 6.00 -29.79
CA GLY A 234 -3.31 5.53 -29.59
C GLY A 234 -3.58 4.09 -30.06
N ALA A 235 -4.45 3.44 -29.30
CA ALA A 235 -5.02 2.11 -29.51
C ALA A 235 -5.02 1.63 -30.98
N ALA A 236 -4.12 0.70 -31.30
CA ALA A 236 -4.31 -0.44 -32.21
C ALA A 236 -2.94 -0.95 -32.68
N THR A 237 -2.40 -1.98 -32.03
CA THR A 237 -1.62 -3.01 -32.73
C THR A 237 -1.51 -4.24 -31.84
N SER A 238 -2.16 -5.31 -32.27
CA SER A 238 -2.07 -6.69 -31.77
C SER A 238 -0.73 -7.34 -32.15
N GLY A 239 0.38 -6.68 -31.85
CA GLY A 239 1.72 -7.24 -32.01
C GLY A 239 2.41 -7.28 -30.65
N MET A 240 3.10 -8.38 -30.34
CA MET A 240 4.04 -8.44 -29.22
C MET A 240 5.03 -7.30 -29.38
N ILE A 241 4.75 -6.15 -28.74
CA ILE A 241 5.68 -5.05 -28.65
C ILE A 241 6.86 -5.62 -27.86
N ASN A 242 8.00 -5.72 -28.53
CA ASN A 242 9.26 -6.08 -27.92
C ASN A 242 9.63 -4.92 -26.95
N CYS A 243 9.01 -4.89 -25.77
CA CYS A 243 9.14 -3.90 -24.70
C CYS A 243 10.50 -4.02 -23.99
N GLN A 244 11.58 -4.23 -24.73
CA GLN A 244 12.93 -4.45 -24.19
C GLN A 244 13.58 -3.16 -23.65
N HIS A 245 12.96 -1.99 -23.75
CA HIS A 245 13.69 -0.73 -23.55
C HIS A 245 13.47 -0.06 -22.17
N ALA A 246 12.28 -0.12 -21.55
CA ALA A 246 12.09 0.47 -20.21
C ALA A 246 12.39 -0.54 -19.10
N PHE A 247 13.49 -0.35 -18.36
CA PHE A 247 13.86 -1.21 -17.22
C PHE A 247 12.79 -1.19 -16.11
N ILE A 248 12.24 0.00 -15.80
CA ILE A 248 11.10 0.18 -14.89
C ILE A 248 9.84 0.48 -15.72
N GLY A 249 8.83 -0.38 -15.60
CA GLY A 249 7.53 -0.25 -16.27
C GLY A 249 6.49 0.58 -15.50
N GLY A 250 6.77 0.98 -14.26
CA GLY A 250 5.87 1.87 -13.50
C GLY A 250 6.34 2.24 -12.11
N ILE A 251 5.55 3.08 -11.44
CA ILE A 251 5.75 3.51 -10.05
C ILE A 251 4.40 3.36 -9.33
N ALA A 252 4.36 2.59 -8.24
CA ALA A 252 3.21 2.54 -7.34
C ALA A 252 3.34 3.64 -6.30
N TYR A 253 2.30 4.46 -6.12
CA TYR A 253 2.27 5.51 -5.09
C TYR A 253 1.30 5.13 -3.97
N GLY A 254 1.83 4.84 -2.78
CA GLY A 254 1.04 4.49 -1.60
C GLY A 254 0.68 5.70 -0.74
N GLY A 255 1.44 5.89 0.35
CA GLY A 255 1.17 6.94 1.35
C GLY A 255 1.16 8.37 0.79
N TYR A 256 1.96 8.65 -0.25
CA TYR A 256 1.96 9.96 -0.90
C TYR A 256 0.66 10.22 -1.67
N ALA A 257 0.17 9.25 -2.45
CA ALA A 257 -1.11 9.35 -3.15
C ALA A 257 -2.27 9.59 -2.17
N ARG A 258 -2.28 8.85 -1.05
CA ARG A 258 -3.26 9.07 0.03
C ARG A 258 -3.19 10.48 0.62
N LYS A 259 -2.00 11.07 0.75
CA LYS A 259 -1.85 12.44 1.24
C LYS A 259 -2.49 13.45 0.29
N ILE A 260 -2.23 13.37 -1.02
CA ILE A 260 -2.74 14.35 -1.98
C ILE A 260 -4.26 14.21 -2.17
N VAL A 261 -4.75 12.99 -2.39
CA VAL A 261 -6.20 12.73 -2.54
C VAL A 261 -6.93 13.01 -1.22
N GLY A 262 -6.34 12.65 -0.09
CA GLY A 262 -6.92 12.92 1.23
C GLY A 262 -7.07 14.41 1.54
N ARG A 263 -6.30 15.31 0.93
CA ARG A 263 -6.52 16.76 1.06
C ARG A 263 -7.84 17.18 0.41
N VAL A 264 -8.16 16.61 -0.75
CA VAL A 264 -9.42 16.85 -1.45
C VAL A 264 -10.59 16.28 -0.66
N LEU A 265 -10.47 15.03 -0.18
CA LEU A 265 -11.50 14.39 0.64
C LEU A 265 -11.87 15.20 1.90
N ARG A 266 -10.89 15.83 2.55
CA ARG A 266 -11.14 16.67 3.74
C ARG A 266 -11.87 17.99 3.45
N LYS A 267 -12.01 18.40 2.18
CA LYS A 267 -12.81 19.56 1.80
C LYS A 267 -14.30 19.24 1.71
N ILE A 268 -14.66 17.96 1.59
CA ILE A 268 -16.06 17.53 1.55
C ILE A 268 -16.71 17.90 2.89
N PRO A 269 -17.79 18.71 2.89
CA PRO A 269 -18.41 19.16 4.14
C PRO A 269 -18.85 18.00 5.03
N ALA A 270 -18.48 18.04 6.32
CA ALA A 270 -18.77 16.98 7.29
C ALA A 270 -20.27 16.69 7.48
N GLN A 271 -21.14 17.64 7.11
CA GLN A 271 -22.60 17.48 7.10
C GLN A 271 -23.09 16.36 6.17
N PHE A 272 -22.28 15.94 5.19
CA PHE A 272 -22.56 14.80 4.32
C PHE A 272 -22.10 13.45 4.93
N GLY A 273 -21.53 13.47 6.14
CA GLY A 273 -21.04 12.27 6.82
C GLY A 273 -19.89 11.59 6.08
N HIS A 274 -19.85 10.25 6.13
CA HIS A 274 -18.92 9.44 5.34
C HIS A 274 -19.40 9.32 3.88
N ALA A 275 -19.54 10.45 3.20
CA ALA A 275 -19.98 10.50 1.82
C ALA A 275 -18.98 9.83 0.88
N ARG A 276 -19.49 9.15 -0.14
CA ARG A 276 -18.67 8.61 -1.22
C ARG A 276 -18.22 9.79 -2.07
N ILE A 277 -16.95 9.82 -2.48
CA ILE A 277 -16.44 10.92 -3.32
C ILE A 277 -17.19 10.98 -4.66
N GLU A 278 -17.68 9.84 -5.11
CA GLU A 278 -18.51 9.64 -6.29
C GLU A 278 -19.83 10.42 -6.23
N ASP A 279 -20.32 10.77 -5.04
CA ASP A 279 -21.54 11.56 -4.86
C ASP A 279 -21.26 13.09 -4.97
N HIS A 280 -19.99 13.49 -5.14
CA HIS A 280 -19.58 14.89 -5.22
C HIS A 280 -18.64 15.15 -6.42
N SER A 281 -19.24 15.44 -7.57
CA SER A 281 -18.55 15.61 -8.86
C SER A 281 -17.32 16.52 -8.81
N ASP A 282 -17.41 17.67 -8.13
CA ASP A 282 -16.34 18.67 -8.12
C ASP A 282 -15.11 18.17 -7.36
N TYR A 283 -15.32 17.53 -6.20
CA TYR A 283 -14.24 16.93 -5.41
C TYR A 283 -13.69 15.68 -6.10
N LEU A 284 -14.52 14.89 -6.77
CA LEU A 284 -14.06 13.76 -7.58
C LEU A 284 -13.13 14.23 -8.69
N LEU A 285 -13.51 15.29 -9.42
CA LEU A 285 -12.69 15.85 -10.48
C LEU A 285 -11.37 16.43 -9.95
N GLU A 286 -11.40 17.15 -8.83
CA GLU A 286 -10.19 17.66 -8.18
C GLU A 286 -9.26 16.50 -7.75
N ALA A 287 -9.79 15.45 -7.12
CA ALA A 287 -9.01 14.28 -6.73
C ALA A 287 -8.41 13.54 -7.93
N LEU A 288 -9.17 13.46 -9.04
CA LEU A 288 -8.69 12.90 -10.30
C LEU A 288 -7.54 13.73 -10.88
N HIS A 289 -7.63 15.07 -10.87
CA HIS A 289 -6.57 15.95 -11.32
C HIS A 289 -5.28 15.79 -10.50
N GLU A 290 -5.39 15.73 -9.18
CA GLU A 290 -4.25 15.47 -8.28
C GLU A 290 -3.61 14.10 -8.57
N ALA A 291 -4.44 13.06 -8.73
CA ALA A 291 -3.95 11.72 -9.07
C ALA A 291 -3.27 11.67 -10.45
N LEU A 292 -3.87 12.30 -11.47
CA LEU A 292 -3.32 12.38 -12.83
C LEU A 292 -2.02 13.19 -12.86
N SER A 293 -1.91 14.26 -12.07
CA SER A 293 -0.67 15.04 -11.94
C SER A 293 0.45 14.21 -11.32
N LEU A 294 0.14 13.31 -10.38
CA LEU A 294 1.12 12.42 -9.76
C LEU A 294 1.61 11.32 -10.73
N VAL A 295 0.71 10.70 -11.49
CA VAL A 295 1.06 9.59 -12.40
C VAL A 295 1.47 10.05 -13.80
N GLY A 296 1.07 11.26 -14.19
CA GLY A 296 1.29 11.86 -15.51
C GLY A 296 2.74 11.84 -15.97
N PRO A 297 3.71 12.22 -15.12
CA PRO A 297 5.13 12.15 -15.48
C PRO A 297 5.60 10.75 -15.89
N VAL A 298 4.95 9.68 -15.41
CA VAL A 298 5.25 8.28 -15.76
C VAL A 298 4.46 7.83 -17.00
N LYS A 299 3.18 8.21 -17.08
CA LYS A 299 2.25 7.75 -18.13
C LYS A 299 2.28 8.59 -19.41
N GLY A 300 2.99 9.73 -19.40
CA GLY A 300 3.08 10.62 -20.56
C GLY A 300 1.80 11.42 -20.82
N TYR A 301 0.94 11.58 -19.81
CA TYR A 301 -0.22 12.46 -19.95
C TYR A 301 0.24 13.91 -20.05
N PRO A 302 -0.34 14.73 -20.95
CA PRO A 302 -0.12 16.16 -20.91
C PRO A 302 -0.56 16.68 -19.53
N THR A 303 0.22 17.62 -18.96
CA THR A 303 -0.22 18.34 -17.76
C THR A 303 -1.58 18.95 -18.05
N LEU A 304 -2.61 18.51 -17.31
CA LEU A 304 -3.95 19.08 -17.43
C LEU A 304 -3.86 20.58 -17.21
N PRO A 305 -4.50 21.41 -18.05
CA PRO A 305 -4.59 22.84 -17.80
C PRO A 305 -5.15 23.06 -16.39
N SER A 306 -4.52 23.93 -15.63
CA SER A 306 -5.11 24.46 -14.39
C SER A 306 -6.46 25.09 -14.73
N LEU A 307 -7.54 24.59 -14.10
CA LEU A 307 -8.85 25.23 -14.11
C LEU A 307 -8.78 26.63 -13.48
#